data_AF-A0A6P1EVG2-F1
#
_entry.id   AF-A0A6P1EVG2-F1
#
_cell.length_a   1.000
_cell.length_b   1.000
_cell.length_c   1.000
_cell.angle_alpha   90.00
_cell.angle_beta   90.00
_cell.angle_gamma   90.00
#
_symmetry.space_group_name_H-M   'P 1'
#
loop_
_entity.id
_entity.type
_entity.pdbx_description
1 polymer ?
#
loop_
_entity_poly.entity_id
_entity_poly.type
_entity_poly.pdbx_seq_one_letter_code
_entity_poly.pdbx_strand_id
1 'polypeptide(L)'
;MRTTRLRPARATRTGPALAATLAVLVLAGCTAPAPTPAVDTSSDVAAREDSRDRVVALVSSLAGPQDDAFGFARLASDQAVEGVDLIGIESYEAQGEDGEFGSLSFRTPVDAASFPDAVDLPEAYCFRAPFAQAGAVLDDAEGGVAVIDCPADAETITPPAA
;
A
#
# COMPACT_ATOMS: atom_id res chain seq x y z
N MET A 1 -58.35 18.18 -22.08
CA MET A 1 -58.42 16.80 -21.53
C MET A 1 -57.03 16.47 -21.03
N ARG A 2 -56.71 16.06 -19.80
CA ARG A 2 -57.43 15.52 -18.63
C ARG A 2 -56.72 16.03 -17.36
N THR A 3 -57.47 15.97 -16.26
CA THR A 3 -57.26 16.49 -14.90
C THR A 3 -56.19 15.79 -14.05
N THR A 4 -55.56 16.60 -13.19
CA THR A 4 -55.11 16.42 -11.80
C THR A 4 -55.30 15.05 -11.11
N ARG A 5 -54.32 14.62 -10.30
CA ARG A 5 -54.42 14.48 -8.82
C ARG A 5 -53.14 13.91 -8.19
N LEU A 6 -52.52 14.70 -7.31
CA LEU A 6 -51.73 14.22 -6.17
C LEU A 6 -52.60 13.31 -5.31
N ARG A 7 -52.02 12.22 -4.79
CA ARG A 7 -52.60 11.45 -3.68
C ARG A 7 -51.53 11.22 -2.60
N PRO A 8 -51.78 11.67 -1.37
CA PRO A 8 -50.98 11.30 -0.20
C PRO A 8 -51.53 9.99 0.40
N ALA A 9 -50.66 9.21 1.05
CA ALA A 9 -51.09 8.20 2.01
C ALA A 9 -50.51 8.54 3.38
N ARG A 10 -51.43 8.78 4.31
CA ARG A 10 -51.21 9.21 5.68
C ARG A 10 -51.38 8.00 6.61
N ALA A 11 -50.40 7.84 7.49
CA ALA A 11 -50.42 7.38 8.89
C ALA A 11 -51.25 6.16 9.35
N THR A 12 -50.56 5.30 10.11
CA THR A 12 -51.06 4.60 11.32
C THR A 12 -49.84 4.33 12.22
N ARG A 13 -49.58 5.14 13.27
CA ARG A 13 -49.87 4.88 14.71
C ARG A 13 -49.68 3.41 15.14
N THR A 14 -48.69 3.17 16.01
CA THR A 14 -48.85 2.75 17.43
C THR A 14 -47.48 2.41 18.03
N GLY A 15 -47.09 3.06 19.14
CA GLY A 15 -45.98 2.60 20.00
C GLY A 15 -46.45 1.50 20.96
N PRO A 16 -45.93 1.44 22.20
CA PRO A 16 -44.56 1.15 22.63
C PRO A 16 -44.47 -0.30 23.17
N ALA A 17 -43.27 -0.90 23.22
CA ALA A 17 -43.04 -2.09 24.05
C ALA A 17 -41.62 -2.08 24.61
N LEU A 18 -41.53 -1.57 25.84
CA LEU A 18 -40.54 -2.00 26.82
C LEU A 18 -40.61 -3.53 26.92
N ALA A 19 -39.54 -4.22 26.52
CA ALA A 19 -39.28 -5.58 26.96
C ALA A 19 -37.89 -5.59 27.58
N ALA A 20 -37.88 -5.32 28.89
CA ALA A 20 -36.75 -5.61 29.76
C ALA A 20 -36.62 -7.14 29.86
N THR A 21 -35.65 -7.71 29.17
CA THR A 21 -35.26 -9.10 29.37
C THR A 21 -34.03 -9.13 30.26
N LEU A 22 -34.27 -9.48 31.53
CA LEU A 22 -33.27 -9.95 32.47
C LEU A 22 -32.47 -11.09 31.82
N ALA A 23 -31.18 -10.87 31.56
CA ALA A 23 -30.24 -11.94 31.31
C ALA A 23 -29.70 -12.45 32.65
N VAL A 24 -30.06 -13.69 32.95
CA VAL A 24 -29.64 -14.46 34.12
C VAL A 24 -28.12 -14.69 34.06
N LEU A 25 -27.39 -14.21 35.08
CA LEU A 25 -26.00 -14.59 35.37
C LEU A 25 -25.95 -16.06 35.78
N VAL A 26 -25.66 -16.94 34.81
CA VAL A 26 -25.25 -18.31 35.11
C VAL A 26 -23.72 -18.32 35.16
N LEU A 27 -23.19 -18.32 36.39
CA LEU A 27 -21.81 -18.73 36.67
C LEU A 27 -21.68 -20.22 36.34
N ALA A 28 -21.21 -20.53 35.15
CA ALA A 28 -20.59 -21.81 34.82
C ALA A 28 -19.19 -21.51 34.29
N GLY A 29 -18.17 -22.12 34.90
CA GLY A 29 -16.76 -21.88 34.62
C GLY A 29 -16.35 -22.29 33.21
N CYS A 30 -16.64 -21.45 32.23
CA CYS A 30 -15.87 -21.42 30.99
C CYS A 30 -14.51 -20.82 31.32
N THR A 31 -13.49 -21.67 31.40
CA THR A 31 -12.14 -21.26 31.02
C THR A 31 -12.22 -20.82 29.55
N ALA A 32 -12.63 -19.58 29.33
CA ALA A 32 -12.47 -18.93 28.06
C ALA A 32 -10.97 -18.99 27.74
N PRO A 33 -10.57 -19.49 26.55
CA PRO A 33 -9.18 -19.31 26.15
C PRO A 33 -8.87 -17.83 26.30
N ALA A 34 -7.77 -17.53 27.00
CA ALA A 34 -7.26 -16.17 27.07
C ALA A 34 -7.23 -15.62 25.64
N PRO A 35 -7.62 -14.36 25.39
CA PRO A 35 -7.46 -13.77 24.08
C PRO A 35 -5.98 -13.95 23.70
N THR A 36 -5.71 -14.86 22.78
CA THR A 36 -4.44 -14.90 22.06
C THR A 36 -4.26 -13.50 21.50
N PRO A 37 -3.09 -12.86 21.67
CA PRO A 37 -2.85 -11.59 21.02
C PRO A 37 -3.15 -11.81 19.54
N ALA A 38 -4.16 -11.12 19.03
CA ALA A 38 -4.30 -10.98 17.60
C ALA A 38 -2.97 -10.35 17.19
N VAL A 39 -2.18 -11.07 16.39
CA VAL A 39 -1.06 -10.45 15.70
C VAL A 39 -1.68 -9.22 15.03
N ASP A 40 -1.24 -8.02 15.41
CA ASP A 40 -1.84 -6.76 14.98
C ASP A 40 -1.48 -6.51 13.51
N THR A 41 -2.06 -7.34 12.64
CA THR A 41 -1.90 -7.33 11.18
C THR A 41 -2.35 -6.02 10.58
N SER A 42 -3.19 -5.26 11.28
CA SER A 42 -3.60 -3.93 10.86
C SER A 42 -2.44 -2.93 10.80
N SER A 43 -1.50 -3.02 11.74
CA SER A 43 -0.40 -2.06 11.82
C SER A 43 0.74 -2.41 10.85
N ASP A 44 1.01 -3.70 10.65
CA ASP A 44 1.92 -4.17 9.58
C ASP A 44 1.41 -3.77 8.19
N VAL A 45 0.11 -3.99 7.92
CA VAL A 45 -0.50 -3.52 6.68
C VAL A 45 -0.38 -2.00 6.56
N ALA A 46 -0.70 -1.23 7.59
CA ALA A 46 -0.58 0.22 7.54
C ALA A 46 0.86 0.69 7.24
N ALA A 47 1.88 0.10 7.89
CA ALA A 47 3.28 0.44 7.67
C ALA A 47 3.75 0.08 6.24
N ARG A 48 3.29 -1.06 5.71
CA ARG A 48 3.58 -1.47 4.34
C ARG A 48 2.92 -0.56 3.31
N GLU A 49 1.65 -0.19 3.50
CA GLU A 49 0.94 0.68 2.56
C GLU A 49 1.52 2.10 2.57
N ASP A 50 1.83 2.67 3.74
CA ASP A 50 2.53 3.96 3.86
C ASP A 50 3.90 3.94 3.14
N SER A 51 4.64 2.84 3.31
CA SER A 51 5.90 2.61 2.61
C SER A 51 5.74 2.52 1.09
N ARG A 52 4.71 1.81 0.63
CA ARG A 52 4.40 1.69 -0.81
C ARG A 52 4.03 3.05 -1.39
N ASP A 53 3.21 3.83 -0.69
CA ASP A 53 2.75 5.14 -1.15
C ASP A 53 3.92 6.11 -1.39
N ARG A 54 4.96 6.07 -0.53
CA ARG A 54 6.20 6.81 -0.78
C ARG A 54 6.91 6.38 -2.07
N VAL A 55 7.01 5.07 -2.32
CA VAL A 55 7.64 4.55 -3.56
C VAL A 55 6.80 4.90 -4.78
N VAL A 56 5.47 4.74 -4.72
CA VAL A 56 4.56 5.12 -5.81
C VAL A 56 4.67 6.60 -6.12
N ALA A 57 4.74 7.46 -5.10
CA ALA A 57 4.92 8.90 -5.28
C ALA A 57 6.25 9.23 -5.98
N LEU A 58 7.36 8.62 -5.56
CA LEU A 58 8.65 8.74 -6.24
C LEU A 58 8.54 8.26 -7.69
N VAL A 59 8.12 7.01 -7.91
CA VAL A 59 8.07 6.36 -9.23
C VAL A 59 7.17 7.14 -10.20
N SER A 60 6.03 7.65 -9.75
CA SER A 60 5.11 8.46 -10.56
C SER A 60 5.69 9.82 -10.97
N SER A 61 6.68 10.33 -10.22
CA SER A 61 7.39 11.56 -10.55
C SER A 61 8.52 11.35 -11.58
N LEU A 62 8.97 10.10 -11.75
CA LEU A 62 10.02 9.73 -12.70
C LEU A 62 9.40 9.65 -14.11
N ALA A 63 9.37 10.80 -14.77
CA ALA A 63 8.76 10.95 -16.09
C ALA A 63 9.78 11.44 -17.12
N GLY A 64 9.49 11.13 -18.38
CA GLY A 64 10.25 11.60 -19.53
C GLY A 64 11.08 10.49 -20.17
N PRO A 65 11.43 10.66 -21.47
CA PRO A 65 12.10 9.63 -22.25
C PRO A 65 13.46 9.28 -21.64
N GLN A 66 13.66 7.99 -21.34
CA GLN A 66 14.96 7.42 -20.98
C GLN A 66 15.33 6.30 -21.95
N ASP A 67 16.63 6.14 -22.17
CA ASP A 67 17.17 5.09 -23.05
C ASP A 67 17.30 3.74 -22.33
N ASP A 68 17.41 3.75 -20.99
CA ASP A 68 17.59 2.57 -20.16
C ASP A 68 17.16 2.77 -18.70
N ALA A 69 17.23 1.69 -17.90
CA ALA A 69 16.92 1.71 -16.48
C ALA A 69 17.90 2.56 -15.66
N PHE A 70 19.14 2.72 -16.11
CA PHE A 70 20.12 3.58 -15.44
C PHE A 70 19.73 5.05 -15.53
N GLY A 71 19.06 5.46 -16.62
CA GLY A 71 18.42 6.77 -16.76
C GLY A 71 17.46 7.09 -15.64
N PHE A 72 16.49 6.20 -15.43
CA PHE A 72 15.54 6.35 -14.32
C PHE A 72 16.20 6.22 -12.95
N ALA A 73 17.19 5.35 -12.79
CA ALA A 73 17.93 5.21 -11.55
C ALA A 73 18.62 6.52 -11.15
N ARG A 74 19.26 7.21 -12.11
CA ARG A 74 19.85 8.54 -11.91
C ARG A 74 18.80 9.56 -11.48
N LEU A 75 17.67 9.63 -12.18
CA LEU A 75 16.57 10.52 -11.79
C LEU A 75 16.04 10.24 -10.38
N ALA A 76 15.88 8.97 -10.02
CA ALA A 76 15.43 8.57 -8.68
C ALA A 76 16.44 9.00 -7.61
N SER A 77 17.73 8.79 -7.87
CA SER A 77 18.81 9.20 -6.98
C SER A 77 18.89 10.73 -6.82
N ASP A 78 18.66 11.49 -7.89
CA ASP A 78 18.70 12.96 -7.87
C ASP A 78 17.55 13.57 -7.05
N GLN A 79 16.39 12.90 -7.01
CA GLN A 79 15.25 13.37 -6.23
C GLN A 79 15.38 13.13 -4.73
N ALA A 80 16.12 12.09 -4.31
CA ALA A 80 16.46 11.79 -2.91
C ALA A 80 15.25 11.91 -1.96
N VAL A 81 14.21 11.10 -2.18
CA VAL A 81 13.03 11.05 -1.30
C VAL A 81 13.41 10.44 0.04
N GLU A 82 13.11 11.14 1.13
CA GLU A 82 13.36 10.66 2.49
C GLU A 82 12.63 9.33 2.76
N GLY A 83 13.36 8.37 3.32
CA GLY A 83 12.82 7.04 3.65
C GLY A 83 12.59 6.13 2.43
N VAL A 84 13.18 6.45 1.27
CA VAL A 84 13.18 5.60 0.08
C VAL A 84 14.61 5.46 -0.45
N ASP A 85 15.18 4.27 -0.26
CA ASP A 85 16.52 3.91 -0.71
C ASP A 85 16.45 3.12 -2.02
N LEU A 86 17.22 3.51 -3.04
CA LEU A 86 17.42 2.68 -4.23
C LEU A 86 18.37 1.53 -3.88
N ILE A 87 17.94 0.28 -4.09
CA ILE A 87 18.72 -0.93 -3.71
C ILE A 87 19.02 -1.85 -4.90
N GLY A 88 18.40 -1.63 -6.06
CA GLY A 88 18.61 -2.49 -7.22
C GLY A 88 18.25 -1.81 -8.53
N ILE A 89 18.99 -2.14 -9.58
CA ILE A 89 18.73 -1.74 -10.96
C ILE A 89 18.81 -3.02 -11.80
N GLU A 90 17.73 -3.36 -12.48
CA GLU A 90 17.70 -4.41 -13.49
C GLU A 90 17.44 -3.77 -14.85
N SER A 91 18.20 -4.19 -15.86
CA SER A 91 18.00 -3.80 -17.26
C SER A 91 18.00 -5.04 -18.13
N TYR A 92 17.10 -5.06 -19.11
CA TYR A 92 16.94 -6.14 -20.09
C TYR A 92 16.52 -5.57 -21.44
N GLU A 93 16.49 -6.42 -22.46
CA GLU A 93 16.01 -6.02 -23.79
C GLU A 93 14.53 -5.61 -23.73
N ALA A 94 14.23 -4.46 -24.35
CA ALA A 94 12.87 -3.95 -24.41
C ALA A 94 11.94 -4.92 -25.13
N GLN A 95 10.75 -5.16 -24.56
CA GLN A 95 9.73 -6.05 -25.13
C GLN A 95 8.89 -5.40 -26.26
N GLY A 96 9.50 -4.52 -27.06
CA GLY A 96 8.84 -3.72 -28.11
C GLY A 96 9.17 -2.23 -28.02
N GLU A 97 8.64 -1.42 -28.92
CA GLU A 97 8.89 0.04 -28.96
C GLU A 97 8.44 0.76 -27.68
N ASP A 98 7.35 0.29 -27.05
CA ASP A 98 6.83 0.79 -25.78
C ASP A 98 6.98 -0.24 -24.64
N GLY A 99 7.82 -1.26 -24.86
CA GLY A 99 8.01 -2.35 -23.93
C GLY A 99 8.79 -1.93 -22.69
N GLU A 100 8.52 -2.61 -21.59
CA GLU A 100 9.35 -2.56 -20.40
C GLU A 100 10.79 -2.99 -20.75
N PHE A 101 11.78 -2.25 -20.26
CA PHE A 101 13.22 -2.50 -20.50
C PHE A 101 14.05 -2.64 -19.22
N GLY A 102 13.41 -2.51 -18.06
CA GLY A 102 14.10 -2.54 -16.80
C GLY A 102 13.20 -2.29 -15.61
N SER A 103 13.78 -2.43 -14.42
CA SER A 103 13.09 -2.16 -13.17
C SER A 103 14.03 -1.61 -12.13
N LEU A 104 13.50 -0.81 -11.22
CA LEU A 104 14.20 -0.33 -10.03
C LEU A 104 13.62 -1.00 -8.80
N SER A 105 14.50 -1.35 -7.86
CA SER A 105 14.11 -1.90 -6.56
C SER A 105 14.41 -0.88 -5.47
N PHE A 106 13.45 -0.69 -4.58
CA PHE A 106 13.52 0.29 -3.50
C PHE A 106 13.35 -0.39 -2.15
N ARG A 107 14.04 0.12 -1.13
CA ARG A 107 13.87 -0.23 0.27
C ARG A 107 13.32 0.98 1.01
N THR A 108 12.43 0.73 1.95
CA THR A 108 11.84 1.76 2.81
C THR A 108 12.00 1.34 4.26
N PRO A 109 12.91 1.96 5.02
CA PRO A 109 13.03 1.70 6.45
C PRO A 109 11.73 2.04 7.18
N VAL A 110 11.35 1.21 8.16
CA VAL A 110 10.17 1.42 8.98
C VAL A 110 10.59 2.05 10.30
N ASP A 111 10.03 3.22 10.61
CA ASP A 111 10.12 3.78 11.95
C ASP A 111 9.03 3.17 12.84
N ALA A 112 9.42 2.24 13.71
CA ALA A 112 8.50 1.61 14.66
C ALA A 112 7.82 2.62 15.60
N ALA A 113 8.42 3.80 15.85
CA ALA A 113 7.79 4.83 16.66
C ALA A 113 6.55 5.45 15.98
N SER A 114 6.47 5.38 14.65
CA SER A 114 5.31 5.81 13.86
C SER A 114 4.14 4.82 13.92
N PHE A 115 4.38 3.60 14.43
CA PHE A 115 3.40 2.51 14.52
C PHE A 115 3.44 1.85 15.92
N PRO A 116 3.09 2.58 16.99
CA PRO A 116 3.29 2.13 18.37
C PRO A 116 2.45 0.91 18.77
N ASP A 117 1.37 0.65 18.04
CA ASP A 117 0.47 -0.50 18.28
C ASP A 117 0.92 -1.76 17.52
N ALA A 118 1.99 -1.67 16.73
CA ALA A 118 2.51 -2.80 15.98
C ALA A 118 3.51 -3.60 16.81
N VAL A 119 3.27 -4.90 16.93
CA VAL A 119 4.23 -5.84 17.51
C VAL A 119 4.93 -6.56 16.36
N ASP A 120 6.27 -6.62 16.41
CA ASP A 120 7.11 -7.32 15.42
C ASP A 120 7.05 -6.78 13.99
N LEU A 121 7.06 -5.46 13.80
CA LEU A 121 7.23 -4.88 12.46
C LEU A 121 8.58 -5.26 11.85
N PRO A 122 8.62 -5.52 10.52
CA PRO A 122 9.88 -5.64 9.83
C PRO A 122 10.64 -4.30 9.86
N GLU A 123 11.96 -4.37 9.81
CA GLU A 123 12.82 -3.18 9.80
C GLU A 123 12.67 -2.35 8.51
N ALA A 124 12.21 -2.97 7.43
CA ALA A 124 11.97 -2.33 6.14
C ALA A 124 11.00 -3.14 5.27
N TYR A 125 10.37 -2.45 4.31
CA TYR A 125 9.69 -3.08 3.18
C TYR A 125 10.44 -2.79 1.88
N CYS A 126 10.41 -3.74 0.95
CA CYS A 126 11.05 -3.61 -0.35
C CYS A 126 10.05 -3.73 -1.49
N PHE A 127 10.32 -2.98 -2.55
CA PHE A 127 9.41 -2.82 -3.67
C PHE A 127 10.17 -2.85 -5.00
N ARG A 128 9.49 -3.26 -6.07
CA ARG A 128 10.00 -3.25 -7.44
C ARG A 128 9.05 -2.47 -8.33
N ALA A 129 9.59 -1.56 -9.13
CA ALA A 129 8.86 -0.78 -10.13
C ALA A 129 9.42 -1.06 -11.53
N PRO A 130 8.62 -1.56 -12.48
CA PRO A 130 9.00 -1.70 -13.88
C PRO A 130 8.94 -0.36 -14.63
N PHE A 131 9.83 -0.19 -15.62
CA PHE A 131 9.95 1.01 -16.43
C PHE A 131 9.98 0.69 -17.92
N ALA A 132 9.35 1.58 -18.68
CA ALA A 132 9.43 1.67 -20.13
C ALA A 132 9.98 3.06 -20.52
N GLN A 133 10.15 3.33 -21.82
CA GLN A 133 10.78 4.56 -22.31
C GLN A 133 10.16 5.84 -21.73
N ALA A 134 8.84 5.89 -21.59
CA ALA A 134 8.15 7.10 -21.13
C ALA A 134 8.14 7.29 -19.60
N GLY A 135 8.44 6.25 -18.82
CA GLY A 135 8.32 6.26 -17.36
C GLY A 135 7.95 4.90 -16.78
N ALA A 136 7.46 4.93 -15.54
CA ALA A 136 6.99 3.74 -14.84
C ALA A 136 5.81 3.07 -15.55
N VAL A 137 5.80 1.74 -15.54
CA VAL A 137 4.68 0.94 -16.02
C VAL A 137 3.67 0.82 -14.87
N LEU A 138 2.68 1.71 -14.87
CA LEU A 138 1.64 1.74 -13.84
C LEU A 138 0.50 0.79 -14.19
N ASP A 139 0.19 -0.14 -13.30
CA ASP A 139 -1.06 -0.92 -13.35
C ASP A 139 -2.13 -0.28 -12.44
N ASP A 140 -3.41 -0.54 -12.76
CA ASP A 140 -4.55 0.07 -12.07
C ASP A 140 -4.77 -0.41 -10.62
N ALA A 141 -4.10 -1.49 -10.18
CA ALA A 141 -4.37 -2.11 -8.88
C ALA A 141 -3.38 -1.66 -7.79
N GLU A 142 -2.09 -1.52 -8.12
CA GLU A 142 -1.03 -1.26 -7.14
C GLU A 142 -0.09 -0.12 -7.55
N GLY A 143 -0.51 0.69 -8.54
CA GLY A 143 0.27 1.84 -9.00
C GLY A 143 1.61 1.43 -9.63
N GLY A 144 1.71 0.24 -10.21
CA GLY A 144 2.93 -0.24 -10.86
C GLY A 144 4.05 -0.64 -9.90
N VAL A 145 3.80 -0.74 -8.60
CA VAL A 145 4.83 -1.04 -7.60
C VAL A 145 4.49 -2.34 -6.89
N ALA A 146 5.28 -3.38 -7.16
CA ALA A 146 5.13 -4.70 -6.56
C ALA A 146 5.92 -4.82 -5.26
N VAL A 147 5.34 -5.46 -4.24
CA VAL A 147 6.08 -5.84 -3.01
C VAL A 147 7.02 -7.00 -3.34
N ILE A 148 8.27 -6.92 -2.87
CA ILE A 148 9.27 -7.98 -2.98
C ILE A 148 9.88 -8.30 -1.62
N ASP A 149 10.45 -9.49 -1.48
CA ASP A 149 11.31 -9.80 -0.33
C ASP A 149 12.53 -8.87 -0.35
N CYS A 150 12.86 -8.28 0.81
CA CYS A 150 14.07 -7.50 0.93
C CYS A 150 15.30 -8.41 0.79
N PRO A 151 16.22 -8.13 -0.16
CA PRO A 151 17.51 -8.83 -0.21
C PRO A 151 18.23 -8.74 1.14
N ALA A 152 18.90 -9.82 1.54
CA ALA A 152 19.59 -9.87 2.83
C ALA A 152 20.77 -8.87 2.91
N ASP A 153 21.33 -8.51 1.77
CA ASP A 153 22.40 -7.55 1.55
C ASP A 153 21.88 -6.24 0.91
N ALA A 154 20.61 -5.90 1.11
CA ALA A 154 20.01 -4.69 0.58
C ALA A 154 20.67 -3.42 1.16
N GLU A 155 21.59 -2.84 0.39
CA GLU A 155 22.23 -1.57 0.67
C GLU A 155 21.83 -0.51 -0.36
N THR A 156 21.81 0.76 0.04
CA THR A 156 21.58 1.88 -0.88
C THR A 156 22.68 1.91 -1.94
N ILE A 157 22.29 1.88 -3.22
CA ILE A 157 23.22 1.93 -4.35
C ILE A 157 23.23 3.31 -5.00
N THR A 158 24.38 3.68 -5.56
CA THR A 158 24.50 4.83 -6.45
C THR A 158 24.45 4.36 -7.91
N PRO A 159 23.57 4.93 -8.75
CA PRO A 159 23.54 4.60 -10.18
C PRO A 159 24.88 4.89 -10.87
N PRO A 160 25.22 4.17 -11.95
CA PRO A 160 26.35 4.52 -12.82
C PRO A 160 26.24 5.95 -13.36
N ALA A 161 27.38 6.61 -13.53
CA ALA A 161 27.45 7.91 -14.18
C ALA A 161 27.00 7.81 -15.66
N ALA A 162 26.47 8.93 -16.18
CA ALA A 162 26.03 9.06 -17.58
C ALA A 162 27.20 9.13 -18.58
#